data_AF-A0A7X3FLD6-F1
#
_entry.id   AF-A0A7X3FLD6-F1
#
_cell.length_a   1.000
_cell.length_b   1.000
_cell.length_c   1.000
_cell.angle_alpha   90.00
_cell.angle_beta   90.00
_cell.angle_gamma   90.00
#
_symmetry.space_group_name_H-M   'P 1'
#
loop_
_entity.id
_entity.type
_entity.pdbx_description
1 polymer ?
#
loop_
_entity_poly.entity_id
_entity_poly.type
_entity_poly.pdbx_seq_one_letter_code
_entity_poly.pdbx_strand_id
1 'polypeptide(L)'
;MIRWVAAAAVLVAMIAGMFLISGKASAHGYVEGPASRAYLCKTGQNTDCGAVVYEPQSLEFPKGFPAAGPADGKIGSGGGTFPKLDEQSSTRWAKVNINSGTNTFTWKLTAAHATTSWKYYITKPGWNPNAPLTRDSFDLNPFCSVDYKGKQPPFSYSDTCNVPARSGYQVILAVWEIADTANAFYNVIDVNFGGGSGGPTDTQAPTAPAGAAASNVAANSATVSWSASSDNVGVAGYRVFNGSTQIGSTTGATSLNLTGLAPNTAYTVTVKAVDAAGNVSGASNAVSFTTLNGSSPGGNYPAWSSTAVYVGGSKVTHNGVNYEAKWWTQGQTPSATSDVWKVIS
;
A
#
# COMPACT_ATOMS: atom_id res chain seq x y z
N MET A 1 79.93 -18.26 7.12
CA MET A 1 78.79 -17.88 8.01
C MET A 1 77.95 -16.73 7.48
N ILE A 2 78.49 -15.75 6.75
CA ILE A 2 77.73 -14.55 6.32
C ILE A 2 76.65 -14.80 5.24
N ARG A 3 76.80 -15.83 4.39
CA ARG A 3 75.84 -16.12 3.30
C ARG A 3 74.52 -16.77 3.76
N TRP A 4 74.48 -17.37 4.94
CA TRP A 4 73.28 -18.02 5.48
C TRP A 4 72.41 -17.07 6.32
N VAL A 5 73.00 -16.02 6.90
CA VAL A 5 72.27 -15.01 7.69
C VAL A 5 71.43 -14.10 6.78
N ALA A 6 71.92 -13.77 5.58
CA ALA A 6 71.18 -12.95 4.62
C ALA A 6 69.95 -13.68 4.04
N ALA A 7 70.04 -14.98 3.80
CA ALA A 7 68.92 -15.78 3.29
C ALA A 7 67.80 -15.94 4.33
N ALA A 8 68.16 -16.10 5.62
CA ALA A 8 67.19 -16.17 6.72
C ALA A 8 66.49 -14.81 6.97
N ALA A 9 67.21 -13.70 6.87
CA ALA A 9 66.65 -12.36 7.07
C ALA A 9 65.63 -11.97 5.98
N VAL A 10 65.89 -12.36 4.73
CA VAL A 10 64.95 -12.13 3.61
C VAL A 10 63.70 -13.00 3.74
N LEU A 11 63.82 -14.25 4.21
CA LEU A 11 62.67 -15.13 4.42
C LEU A 11 61.77 -14.65 5.58
N VAL A 12 62.36 -14.14 6.67
CA VAL A 12 61.60 -13.55 7.79
C VAL A 12 60.91 -12.26 7.38
N ALA A 13 61.54 -11.42 6.54
CA ALA A 13 60.91 -10.21 6.01
C ALA A 13 59.76 -10.52 5.03
N MET A 14 59.84 -11.60 4.23
CA MET A 14 58.73 -12.02 3.38
C MET A 14 57.57 -12.62 4.18
N ILE A 15 57.84 -13.39 5.24
CA ILE A 15 56.79 -13.92 6.13
C ILE A 15 56.13 -12.78 6.93
N ALA A 16 56.90 -11.79 7.39
CA ALA A 16 56.34 -10.60 8.06
C ALA A 16 55.55 -9.69 7.10
N GLY A 17 55.93 -9.62 5.81
CA GLY A 17 55.22 -8.88 4.78
C GLY A 17 53.87 -9.47 4.36
N MET A 18 53.67 -10.78 4.54
CA MET A 18 52.40 -11.46 4.24
C MET A 18 51.32 -11.28 5.33
N PHE A 19 51.66 -10.73 6.50
CA PHE A 19 50.71 -10.44 7.58
C PHE A 19 50.13 -9.01 7.58
N LEU A 20 50.50 -8.15 6.62
CA LEU A 20 50.08 -6.74 6.62
C LEU A 20 49.24 -6.29 5.42
N ILE A 21 48.77 -7.22 4.59
CA ILE A 21 47.73 -6.92 3.60
C ILE A 21 46.41 -7.50 4.12
N SER A 22 45.87 -6.88 5.17
CA SER A 22 44.44 -7.01 5.48
C SER A 22 43.69 -6.37 4.32
N GLY A 23 43.42 -7.14 3.27
CA GLY A 23 42.52 -6.73 2.20
C GLY A 23 41.25 -6.21 2.86
N LYS A 24 40.81 -5.00 2.48
CA LYS A 24 39.51 -4.50 2.92
C LYS A 24 38.46 -5.49 2.40
N ALA A 25 38.03 -6.40 3.27
CA ALA A 25 36.98 -7.35 2.96
C ALA A 25 35.70 -6.51 2.80
N SER A 26 35.28 -6.30 1.56
CA SER A 26 34.14 -5.43 1.27
C SER A 26 32.87 -6.25 1.29
N ALA A 27 32.09 -6.05 2.36
CA ALA A 27 30.72 -6.51 2.42
C ALA A 27 29.85 -5.72 1.46
N HIS A 28 28.75 -6.31 1.02
CA HIS A 28 27.84 -5.62 0.12
C HIS A 28 26.45 -6.22 0.27
N GLY A 29 25.46 -5.37 0.52
CA GLY A 29 24.07 -5.79 0.63
C GLY A 29 23.10 -4.62 0.78
N TYR A 30 21.84 -4.88 0.46
CA TYR A 30 20.75 -3.93 0.59
C TYR A 30 19.49 -4.61 1.09
N VAL A 31 18.56 -3.83 1.67
CA VAL A 31 17.23 -4.33 2.03
C VAL A 31 16.35 -4.35 0.79
N GLU A 32 15.94 -5.55 0.40
CA GLU A 32 15.06 -5.84 -0.74
C GLU A 32 13.58 -5.70 -0.37
N GLY A 33 13.21 -6.04 0.88
CA GLY A 33 11.82 -5.98 1.34
C GLY A 33 11.72 -5.74 2.86
N PRO A 34 10.97 -4.72 3.34
CA PRO A 34 10.45 -3.60 2.57
C PRO A 34 11.57 -2.85 1.84
N ALA A 35 11.35 -2.53 0.58
CA ALA A 35 12.39 -2.01 -0.32
C ALA A 35 13.04 -0.73 0.24
N SER A 36 14.36 -0.75 0.40
CA SER A 36 15.13 0.42 0.86
C SER A 36 15.09 1.57 -0.17
N ARG A 37 15.36 2.79 0.31
CA ARG A 37 15.49 4.01 -0.50
C ARG A 37 16.43 3.82 -1.68
N ALA A 38 17.61 3.25 -1.43
CA ALA A 38 18.62 2.98 -2.44
C ALA A 38 18.19 1.87 -3.41
N TYR A 39 17.52 0.82 -2.91
CA TYR A 39 16.99 -0.22 -3.80
C TYR A 39 15.87 0.32 -4.70
N LEU A 40 14.98 1.16 -4.18
CA LEU A 40 13.96 1.86 -4.96
C LEU A 40 14.54 2.84 -5.99
N CYS A 41 15.75 3.35 -5.77
CA CYS A 41 16.50 4.08 -6.79
C CYS A 41 16.93 3.16 -7.94
N LYS A 42 17.46 1.97 -7.63
CA LYS A 42 17.85 0.97 -8.64
C LYS A 42 16.66 0.49 -9.48
N THR A 43 15.49 0.32 -8.86
CA THR A 43 14.28 -0.16 -9.55
C THR A 43 13.46 0.95 -10.22
N GLY A 44 13.87 2.21 -10.07
CA GLY A 44 13.31 3.37 -10.79
C GLY A 44 12.09 4.05 -10.14
N GLN A 45 11.65 3.60 -8.95
CA GLN A 45 10.56 4.24 -8.20
C GLN A 45 11.01 5.54 -7.53
N ASN A 46 12.26 5.60 -7.08
CA ASN A 46 12.90 6.84 -6.68
C ASN A 46 13.69 7.40 -7.86
N THR A 47 13.53 8.71 -8.10
CA THR A 47 14.22 9.43 -9.17
C THR A 47 15.29 10.37 -8.60
N ASP A 48 16.17 10.86 -9.48
CA ASP A 48 17.27 11.77 -9.13
C ASP A 48 18.16 11.23 -7.99
N CYS A 49 18.56 9.95 -8.09
CA CYS A 49 19.34 9.30 -7.04
C CYS A 49 20.87 9.34 -7.26
N GLY A 50 21.33 9.83 -8.41
CA GLY A 50 22.75 9.78 -8.78
C GLY A 50 23.27 8.34 -8.96
N ALA A 51 24.56 8.12 -8.67
CA ALA A 51 25.25 6.86 -8.98
C ALA A 51 24.74 5.63 -8.20
N VAL A 52 24.02 5.83 -7.09
CA VAL A 52 23.56 4.71 -6.24
C VAL A 52 22.58 3.77 -6.95
N VAL A 53 21.95 4.21 -8.05
CA VAL A 53 21.09 3.36 -8.89
C VAL A 53 21.81 2.11 -9.41
N TYR A 54 23.13 2.18 -9.58
CA TYR A 54 23.93 1.06 -10.09
C TYR A 54 24.40 0.11 -8.98
N GLU A 55 24.45 0.59 -7.73
CA GLU A 55 25.08 -0.12 -6.64
C GLU A 55 24.44 0.13 -5.26
N PRO A 56 23.14 -0.19 -5.08
CA PRO A 56 22.48 -0.02 -3.78
C PRO A 56 23.12 -0.86 -2.66
N GLN A 57 23.90 -1.88 -3.02
CA GLN A 57 24.62 -2.75 -2.09
C GLN A 57 25.84 -2.08 -1.41
N SER A 58 26.28 -0.90 -1.86
CA SER A 58 27.59 -0.31 -1.51
C SER A 58 27.52 0.77 -0.42
N LEU A 59 26.45 0.82 0.38
CA LEU A 59 26.27 1.82 1.45
C LEU A 59 27.07 1.48 2.72
N GLU A 60 28.39 1.35 2.55
CA GLU A 60 29.36 0.91 3.57
C GLU A 60 30.06 2.08 4.26
N PHE A 61 29.81 2.28 5.56
CA PHE A 61 30.39 3.38 6.34
C PHE A 61 30.80 2.90 7.75
N PRO A 62 31.53 3.69 8.57
CA PRO A 62 31.96 3.24 9.89
C PRO A 62 30.80 2.72 10.76
N LYS A 63 31.02 1.66 11.54
CA LYS A 63 30.02 1.07 12.46
C LYS A 63 29.92 1.82 13.79
N GLY A 64 29.02 1.37 14.66
CA GLY A 64 28.86 1.88 16.02
C GLY A 64 27.75 2.92 16.19
N PHE A 65 26.84 3.05 15.22
CA PHE A 65 25.64 3.85 15.39
C PHE A 65 24.83 3.36 16.61
N PRO A 66 24.31 4.26 17.47
CA PRO A 66 24.30 5.72 17.31
C PRO A 66 25.48 6.47 17.95
N ALA A 67 26.30 5.85 18.80
CA ALA A 67 27.40 6.54 19.48
C ALA A 67 28.52 6.98 18.52
N ALA A 68 28.69 6.25 17.41
CA ALA A 68 29.60 6.53 16.32
C ALA A 68 28.86 6.36 14.97
N GLY A 69 29.58 6.00 13.91
CA GLY A 69 29.02 5.83 12.56
C GLY A 69 28.82 7.15 11.80
N PRO A 70 27.97 7.18 10.77
CA PRO A 70 27.73 8.36 9.95
C PRO A 70 27.33 9.59 10.76
N ALA A 71 27.80 10.77 10.34
CA ALA A 71 27.43 12.04 10.94
C ALA A 71 25.93 12.35 10.74
N ASP A 72 25.38 13.23 11.57
CA ASP A 72 24.03 13.74 11.39
C ASP A 72 23.87 14.47 10.04
N GLY A 73 22.73 14.29 9.40
CA GLY A 73 22.48 14.74 8.03
C GLY A 73 23.20 13.92 6.95
N LYS A 74 23.99 12.91 7.35
CA LYS A 74 24.75 12.00 6.47
C LYS A 74 24.43 10.53 6.69
N ILE A 75 23.32 10.23 7.36
CA ILE A 75 22.93 8.86 7.70
C ILE A 75 22.67 8.01 6.43
N GLY A 76 22.11 8.61 5.36
CA GLY A 76 21.81 7.89 4.13
C GLY A 76 23.02 7.65 3.23
N SER A 77 23.95 8.61 3.19
CA SER A 77 25.11 8.57 2.28
C SER A 77 26.45 8.26 2.95
N GLY A 78 26.51 8.23 4.28
CA GLY A 78 27.75 8.18 5.05
C GLY A 78 28.66 9.39 4.90
N GLY A 79 28.22 10.45 4.20
CA GLY A 79 29.07 11.57 3.78
C GLY A 79 29.93 11.25 2.56
N GLY A 80 29.65 10.14 1.87
CA GLY A 80 30.41 9.64 0.74
C GLY A 80 29.81 9.94 -0.63
N THR A 81 30.01 9.01 -1.56
CA THR A 81 29.75 9.14 -3.01
C THR A 81 28.27 9.28 -3.39
N PHE A 82 27.33 9.06 -2.47
CA PHE A 82 25.88 9.05 -2.75
C PHE A 82 25.10 10.16 -2.03
N PRO A 83 25.49 11.46 -2.16
CA PRO A 83 24.93 12.55 -1.35
C PRO A 83 23.43 12.78 -1.59
N LYS A 84 22.89 12.34 -2.74
CA LYS A 84 21.46 12.42 -3.05
C LYS A 84 20.59 11.67 -2.04
N LEU A 85 21.11 10.62 -1.39
CA LEU A 85 20.37 9.87 -0.39
C LEU A 85 20.12 10.65 0.91
N ASP A 86 20.86 11.74 1.16
CA ASP A 86 20.67 12.60 2.33
C ASP A 86 19.57 13.66 2.13
N GLU A 87 19.09 13.86 0.89
CA GLU A 87 17.97 14.75 0.64
C GLU A 87 16.73 14.26 1.41
N GLN A 88 16.00 15.18 2.04
CA GLN A 88 14.89 14.82 2.90
C GLN A 88 13.77 15.86 2.80
N SER A 89 12.61 15.41 2.33
CA SER A 89 11.34 16.12 2.40
C SER A 89 10.21 15.11 2.51
N SER A 90 9.02 15.56 2.93
CA SER A 90 7.83 14.69 3.03
C SER A 90 7.45 14.05 1.69
N THR A 91 7.88 14.63 0.56
CA THR A 91 7.53 14.20 -0.80
C THR A 91 8.72 13.65 -1.60
N ARG A 92 9.95 13.73 -1.08
CA ARG A 92 11.17 13.39 -1.84
C ARG A 92 11.25 11.92 -2.25
N TRP A 93 10.81 11.03 -1.37
CA TRP A 93 10.99 9.59 -1.53
C TRP A 93 9.64 8.86 -1.63
N ALA A 94 9.59 7.88 -2.52
CA ALA A 94 8.54 6.87 -2.56
C ALA A 94 8.52 6.11 -1.23
N LYS A 95 7.33 5.76 -0.75
CA LYS A 95 7.13 5.13 0.56
C LYS A 95 6.58 3.74 0.36
N VAL A 96 7.19 2.76 1.00
CA VAL A 96 6.66 1.41 1.10
C VAL A 96 5.64 1.42 2.21
N ASN A 97 4.41 1.01 1.97
CA ASN A 97 3.47 0.99 3.08
C ASN A 97 3.89 -0.07 4.12
N ILE A 98 3.54 0.13 5.38
CA ILE A 98 3.85 -0.83 6.43
C ILE A 98 2.78 -0.76 7.53
N ASN A 99 2.60 -1.84 8.27
CA ASN A 99 1.81 -1.85 9.48
C ASN A 99 2.73 -1.98 10.70
N SER A 100 2.30 -1.48 11.85
CA SER A 100 2.92 -1.87 13.12
C SER A 100 2.68 -3.35 13.39
N GLY A 101 3.49 -3.94 14.27
CA GLY A 101 3.44 -5.37 14.53
C GLY A 101 4.53 -6.14 13.78
N THR A 102 4.35 -7.45 13.66
CA THR A 102 5.30 -8.35 13.01
C THR A 102 5.51 -7.99 11.53
N ASN A 103 6.74 -7.65 11.17
CA ASN A 103 7.19 -7.45 9.79
C ASN A 103 8.49 -8.20 9.54
N THR A 104 8.72 -8.58 8.30
CA THR A 104 9.96 -9.26 7.87
C THR A 104 10.81 -8.31 7.04
N PHE A 105 12.08 -8.19 7.40
CA PHE A 105 13.10 -7.40 6.71
C PHE A 105 14.07 -8.36 6.00
N THR A 106 14.01 -8.39 4.67
CA THR A 106 14.82 -9.26 3.82
C THR A 106 15.96 -8.47 3.20
N TRP A 107 17.18 -8.90 3.51
CA TRP A 107 18.41 -8.45 2.91
C TRP A 107 18.82 -9.33 1.75
N LYS A 108 19.26 -8.68 0.67
CA LYS A 108 20.00 -9.31 -0.42
C LYS A 108 21.47 -8.93 -0.28
N LEU A 109 22.32 -9.93 -0.07
CA LEU A 109 23.76 -9.75 0.02
C LEU A 109 24.39 -10.13 -1.31
N THR A 110 25.23 -9.25 -1.86
CA THR A 110 26.05 -9.57 -3.05
C THR A 110 27.44 -10.04 -2.66
N ALA A 111 27.88 -9.69 -1.45
CA ALA A 111 29.01 -10.30 -0.76
C ALA A 111 28.62 -10.50 0.70
N ALA A 112 28.43 -11.75 1.14
CA ALA A 112 28.13 -12.09 2.52
C ALA A 112 29.42 -12.10 3.37
N HIS A 113 29.37 -11.54 4.58
CA HIS A 113 30.53 -11.40 5.48
C HIS A 113 30.21 -11.79 6.91
N ALA A 114 31.25 -12.08 7.70
CA ALA A 114 31.10 -12.33 9.13
C ALA A 114 30.34 -11.16 9.79
N THR A 115 29.23 -11.46 10.44
CA THR A 115 28.27 -10.45 10.89
C THR A 115 28.24 -10.37 12.41
N THR A 116 28.39 -9.17 12.96
CA THR A 116 28.17 -8.91 14.38
C THR A 116 26.68 -8.92 14.67
N SER A 117 25.94 -8.02 14.03
CA SER A 117 24.52 -7.85 14.33
C SER A 117 23.75 -7.20 13.19
N TRP A 118 22.43 -7.33 13.25
CA TRP A 118 21.46 -6.55 12.48
C TRP A 118 20.64 -5.71 13.44
N LYS A 119 20.55 -4.41 13.20
CA LYS A 119 19.82 -3.47 14.06
C LYS A 119 18.84 -2.65 13.24
N TYR A 120 17.64 -2.45 13.78
CA TYR A 120 16.58 -1.68 13.14
C TYR A 120 16.10 -0.57 14.07
N TYR A 121 16.19 0.66 13.58
CA TYR A 121 15.74 1.87 14.26
C TYR A 121 14.58 2.47 13.49
N ILE A 122 13.73 3.23 14.16
CA ILE A 122 12.61 3.92 13.54
C ILE A 122 12.53 5.35 14.04
N THR A 123 12.07 6.26 13.19
CA THR A 123 11.83 7.65 13.56
C THR A 123 10.90 7.78 14.78
N LYS A 124 11.15 8.82 15.60
CA LYS A 124 10.29 9.18 16.73
C LYS A 124 8.91 9.62 16.22
N PRO A 125 7.83 9.46 17.02
CA PRO A 125 6.59 10.19 16.76
C PRO A 125 6.87 11.69 16.65
N GLY A 126 6.28 12.36 15.65
CA GLY A 126 6.49 13.80 15.44
C GLY A 126 7.86 14.21 14.88
N TRP A 127 8.67 13.26 14.37
CA TRP A 127 9.89 13.60 13.63
C TRP A 127 9.59 14.58 12.48
N ASN A 128 10.54 15.43 12.11
CA ASN A 128 10.38 16.39 11.02
C ASN A 128 10.77 15.74 9.67
N PRO A 129 9.82 15.42 8.77
CA PRO A 129 10.14 14.78 7.49
C PRO A 129 10.79 15.72 6.48
N ASN A 130 10.86 17.02 6.78
CA ASN A 130 11.43 18.08 5.94
C ASN A 130 12.82 18.56 6.40
N ALA A 131 13.44 17.85 7.34
CA ALA A 131 14.81 18.12 7.79
C ALA A 131 15.69 16.88 7.54
N PRO A 132 17.01 17.06 7.29
CA PRO A 132 17.93 15.93 7.14
C PRO A 132 17.84 14.95 8.30
N LEU A 133 18.03 13.65 8.02
CA LEU A 133 18.00 12.61 9.05
C LEU A 133 19.18 12.78 10.02
N THR A 134 18.87 12.88 11.30
CA THR A 134 19.83 12.97 12.41
C THR A 134 19.52 11.93 13.46
N ARG A 135 20.41 11.73 14.43
CA ARG A 135 20.12 10.92 15.63
C ARG A 135 18.85 11.39 16.34
N ASP A 136 18.57 12.69 16.37
CA ASP A 136 17.35 13.23 16.96
C ASP A 136 16.07 12.80 16.24
N SER A 137 16.15 12.47 14.95
CA SER A 137 15.02 11.94 14.19
C SER A 137 14.59 10.55 14.67
N PHE A 138 15.51 9.74 15.22
CA PHE A 138 15.29 8.32 15.53
C PHE A 138 15.09 8.03 17.01
N ASP A 139 14.29 7.01 17.31
CA ASP A 139 14.43 6.28 18.57
C ASP A 139 15.76 5.54 18.52
N LEU A 140 16.67 5.88 19.44
CA LEU A 140 18.05 5.37 19.46
C LEU A 140 18.16 4.00 20.14
N ASN A 141 17.10 3.51 20.76
CA ASN A 141 17.00 2.10 21.11
C ASN A 141 16.42 1.33 19.90
N PRO A 142 17.17 0.42 19.28
CA PRO A 142 16.65 -0.32 18.14
C PRO A 142 15.43 -1.14 18.56
N PHE A 143 14.35 -1.07 17.79
CA PHE A 143 13.15 -1.87 18.07
C PHE A 143 13.37 -3.36 17.79
N CYS A 144 14.44 -3.69 17.05
CA CYS A 144 14.88 -5.04 16.76
C CYS A 144 16.40 -5.07 16.65
N SER A 145 17.04 -6.02 17.35
CA SER A 145 18.49 -6.22 17.33
C SER A 145 18.80 -7.71 17.38
N VAL A 146 19.42 -8.23 16.32
CA VAL A 146 19.75 -9.64 16.17
C VAL A 146 21.27 -9.80 16.22
N ASP A 147 21.78 -10.42 17.29
CA ASP A 147 23.19 -10.80 17.41
C ASP A 147 23.47 -12.06 16.56
N TYR A 148 24.36 -11.92 15.58
CA TYR A 148 24.70 -12.96 14.63
C TYR A 148 26.04 -13.66 14.96
N LYS A 149 26.66 -13.28 16.09
CA LYS A 149 27.79 -13.99 16.72
C LYS A 149 28.99 -14.21 15.79
N GLY A 150 29.25 -13.26 14.90
CA GLY A 150 30.38 -13.31 13.96
C GLY A 150 30.24 -14.34 12.84
N LYS A 151 29.08 -15.00 12.69
CA LYS A 151 28.86 -15.97 11.61
C LYS A 151 28.64 -15.28 10.28
N GLN A 152 28.92 -15.98 9.19
CA GLN A 152 28.57 -15.51 7.85
C GLN A 152 27.10 -15.87 7.54
N PRO A 153 26.25 -14.92 7.13
CA PRO A 153 24.86 -15.16 6.77
C PRO A 153 24.72 -15.76 5.36
N PRO A 154 23.58 -16.38 5.03
CA PRO A 154 23.23 -16.69 3.64
C PRO A 154 23.11 -15.42 2.78
N PHE A 155 23.25 -15.56 1.45
CA PHE A 155 23.13 -14.43 0.51
C PHE A 155 21.72 -13.80 0.43
N SER A 156 20.71 -14.49 0.95
CA SER A 156 19.38 -13.94 1.24
C SER A 156 19.11 -14.23 2.70
N TYR A 157 18.91 -13.16 3.47
CA TYR A 157 18.78 -13.22 4.92
C TYR A 157 17.56 -12.40 5.35
N SER A 158 16.80 -12.89 6.32
CA SER A 158 15.59 -12.19 6.80
C SER A 158 15.54 -12.15 8.31
N ASP A 159 15.19 -10.99 8.85
CA ASP A 159 14.82 -10.81 10.25
C ASP A 159 13.31 -10.59 10.36
N THR A 160 12.66 -11.23 11.33
CA THR A 160 11.28 -10.91 11.70
C THR A 160 11.28 -10.06 12.95
N CYS A 161 10.77 -8.84 12.84
CA CYS A 161 10.84 -7.81 13.86
C CYS A 161 9.45 -7.24 14.16
N ASN A 162 9.20 -6.90 15.43
CA ASN A 162 7.96 -6.26 15.85
C ASN A 162 8.09 -4.73 15.72
N VAL A 163 7.55 -4.17 14.63
CA VAL A 163 7.63 -2.74 14.32
C VAL A 163 6.73 -1.94 15.26
N PRO A 164 7.25 -0.91 15.96
CA PRO A 164 6.45 -0.09 16.87
C PRO A 164 5.28 0.60 16.19
N ALA A 165 4.20 0.85 16.95
CA ALA A 165 3.08 1.67 16.49
C ALA A 165 3.54 3.07 16.07
N ARG A 166 3.20 3.45 14.83
CA ARG A 166 3.41 4.77 14.22
C ARG A 166 2.26 5.07 13.24
N SER A 167 2.22 6.29 12.74
CA SER A 167 1.25 6.75 11.74
C SER A 167 1.95 7.56 10.64
N GLY A 168 1.42 7.49 9.42
CA GLY A 168 1.90 8.27 8.28
C GLY A 168 3.35 7.96 7.89
N TYR A 169 4.04 8.94 7.32
CA TYR A 169 5.42 8.79 6.87
C TYR A 169 6.39 8.63 8.04
N GLN A 170 7.16 7.55 8.02
CA GLN A 170 8.26 7.27 8.93
C GLN A 170 9.48 6.80 8.14
N VAL A 171 10.63 6.79 8.80
CA VAL A 171 11.85 6.22 8.25
C VAL A 171 12.34 5.11 9.19
N ILE A 172 12.63 3.94 8.61
CA ILE A 172 13.33 2.85 9.27
C ILE A 172 14.79 2.87 8.81
N LEU A 173 15.71 2.76 9.76
CA LEU A 173 17.13 2.59 9.48
C LEU A 173 17.53 1.16 9.81
N ALA A 174 17.87 0.39 8.78
CA ALA A 174 18.39 -0.97 8.91
C ALA A 174 19.93 -0.92 8.85
N VAL A 175 20.59 -1.46 9.87
CA VAL A 175 22.05 -1.43 10.04
C VAL A 175 22.58 -2.85 10.12
N TRP A 176 23.49 -3.19 9.21
CA TRP A 176 24.23 -4.46 9.21
C TRP A 176 25.66 -4.22 9.70
N GLU A 177 25.98 -4.67 10.91
CA GLU A 177 27.31 -4.50 11.50
C GLU A 177 28.23 -5.67 11.15
N ILE A 178 29.34 -5.38 10.48
CA ILE A 178 30.33 -6.38 10.09
C ILE A 178 31.23 -6.72 11.28
N ALA A 179 31.54 -8.00 11.46
CA ALA A 179 32.32 -8.50 12.61
C ALA A 179 33.81 -8.20 12.48
N ASP A 180 34.37 -8.46 11.32
CA ASP A 180 35.81 -8.44 11.04
C ASP A 180 36.30 -7.13 10.40
N THR A 181 35.43 -6.13 10.22
CA THR A 181 35.80 -4.80 9.74
C THR A 181 35.32 -3.69 10.69
N ALA A 182 35.78 -2.47 10.48
CA ALA A 182 35.32 -1.28 11.21
C ALA A 182 34.00 -0.71 10.66
N ASN A 183 33.37 -1.36 9.67
CA ASN A 183 32.26 -0.81 8.91
C ASN A 183 30.93 -1.51 9.18
N ALA A 184 29.86 -0.86 8.74
CA ALA A 184 28.49 -1.34 8.70
C ALA A 184 27.79 -0.85 7.43
N PHE A 185 26.71 -1.53 7.04
CA PHE A 185 25.86 -1.11 5.93
C PHE A 185 24.61 -0.44 6.46
N TYR A 186 24.29 0.72 5.90
CA TYR A 186 23.18 1.57 6.33
C TYR A 186 22.14 1.64 5.23
N ASN A 187 20.97 1.05 5.45
CA ASN A 187 19.86 1.07 4.52
C ASN A 187 18.70 1.85 5.13
N VAL A 188 18.41 3.02 4.53
CA VAL A 188 17.24 3.83 4.86
C VAL A 188 16.03 3.26 4.14
N ILE A 189 14.90 3.12 4.83
CA ILE A 189 13.64 2.61 4.28
C ILE A 189 12.55 3.64 4.57
N ASP A 190 12.00 4.23 3.51
CA ASP A 190 10.90 5.17 3.58
C ASP A 190 9.58 4.40 3.68
N VAL A 191 8.87 4.54 4.78
CA VAL A 191 7.64 3.77 5.04
C VAL A 191 6.43 4.63 5.33
N ASN A 192 5.23 4.13 4.97
CA ASN A 192 3.97 4.82 5.24
C ASN A 192 3.03 3.94 6.05
N PHE A 193 2.78 4.33 7.30
CA PHE A 193 1.86 3.65 8.20
C PHE A 193 0.42 4.07 7.92
N GLY A 194 -0.47 3.09 7.76
CA GLY A 194 -1.89 3.32 7.45
C GLY A 194 -2.18 3.58 5.98
N GLY A 195 -1.22 3.32 5.07
CA GLY A 195 -1.31 3.59 3.64
C GLY A 195 -1.83 2.47 2.73
N GLY A 196 -2.42 1.41 3.27
CA GLY A 196 -2.62 0.17 2.50
C GLY A 196 -1.35 -0.68 2.51
N SER A 197 -1.27 -1.80 1.80
CA SER A 197 -0.40 -2.96 2.08
C SER A 197 1.11 -2.77 1.82
N GLY A 198 1.96 -3.18 2.77
CA GLY A 198 3.39 -3.46 2.56
C GLY A 198 4.15 -4.08 3.76
N GLY A 199 3.44 -4.76 4.66
CA GLY A 199 3.98 -5.95 5.34
C GLY A 199 3.88 -7.18 4.39
N PRO A 200 4.28 -8.40 4.79
CA PRO A 200 4.27 -9.57 3.90
C PRO A 200 2.93 -9.61 3.16
N THR A 201 2.97 -9.78 1.83
CA THR A 201 1.75 -9.81 1.00
C THR A 201 0.74 -10.66 1.73
N ASP A 202 -0.30 -10.00 2.25
CA ASP A 202 -1.42 -10.72 2.83
C ASP A 202 -1.95 -11.59 1.69
N THR A 203 -1.87 -12.90 1.87
CA THR A 203 -2.31 -13.89 0.88
C THR A 203 -3.61 -14.55 1.30
N GLN A 204 -4.09 -14.24 2.50
CA GLN A 204 -5.32 -14.81 3.01
C GLN A 204 -6.48 -13.98 2.47
N ALA A 205 -7.42 -14.65 1.80
CA ALA A 205 -8.62 -13.98 1.35
C ALA A 205 -9.59 -13.76 2.52
N PRO A 206 -10.38 -12.67 2.49
CA PRO A 206 -11.48 -12.49 3.42
C PRO A 206 -12.47 -13.65 3.39
N THR A 207 -13.26 -13.80 4.46
CA THR A 207 -14.38 -14.74 4.46
C THR A 207 -15.42 -14.36 3.41
N ALA A 208 -16.10 -15.34 2.82
CA ALA A 208 -17.21 -15.06 1.91
C ALA A 208 -18.32 -14.28 2.63
N PRO A 209 -18.90 -13.22 2.02
CA PRO A 209 -20.04 -12.52 2.61
C PRO A 209 -21.23 -13.48 2.77
N ALA A 210 -21.96 -13.37 3.88
CA ALA A 210 -23.12 -14.22 4.17
C ALA A 210 -24.43 -13.43 4.15
N GLY A 211 -25.56 -14.14 3.97
CA GLY A 211 -26.90 -13.56 4.07
C GLY A 211 -27.17 -12.48 3.02
N ALA A 212 -26.64 -12.65 1.80
CA ALA A 212 -26.90 -11.72 0.72
C ALA A 212 -28.40 -11.75 0.34
N ALA A 213 -29.01 -10.58 0.17
CA ALA A 213 -30.43 -10.42 -0.17
C ALA A 213 -30.67 -9.18 -1.04
N ALA A 214 -31.73 -9.23 -1.86
CA ALA A 214 -32.17 -8.10 -2.68
C ALA A 214 -33.44 -7.45 -2.11
N SER A 215 -33.53 -6.14 -2.24
CA SER A 215 -34.67 -5.32 -1.86
C SER A 215 -34.83 -4.14 -2.82
N ASN A 216 -35.91 -3.37 -2.67
CA ASN A 216 -36.17 -2.15 -3.47
C ASN A 216 -36.02 -2.40 -4.99
N VAL A 217 -36.53 -3.54 -5.48
CA VAL A 217 -36.42 -3.91 -6.89
C VAL A 217 -37.36 -3.03 -7.71
N ALA A 218 -36.78 -2.26 -8.63
CA ALA A 218 -37.47 -1.36 -9.54
C ALA A 218 -37.26 -1.80 -11.00
N ALA A 219 -37.71 -0.97 -11.96
CA ALA A 219 -37.57 -1.27 -13.38
C ALA A 219 -36.11 -1.27 -13.85
N ASN A 220 -35.25 -0.46 -13.23
CA ASN A 220 -33.86 -0.27 -13.67
C ASN A 220 -32.85 -0.28 -12.50
N SER A 221 -33.28 -0.69 -11.32
CA SER A 221 -32.44 -0.74 -10.12
C SER A 221 -32.90 -1.81 -9.14
N ALA A 222 -32.00 -2.20 -8.24
CA ALA A 222 -32.27 -3.06 -7.10
C ALA A 222 -31.20 -2.84 -6.03
N THR A 223 -31.57 -2.85 -4.76
CA THR A 223 -30.60 -2.81 -3.66
C THR A 223 -30.20 -4.22 -3.27
N VAL A 224 -28.90 -4.46 -3.14
CA VAL A 224 -28.34 -5.71 -2.61
C VAL A 224 -27.68 -5.40 -1.27
N SER A 225 -27.87 -6.27 -0.29
CA SER A 225 -27.26 -6.14 1.05
C SER A 225 -26.73 -7.49 1.53
N TRP A 226 -25.75 -7.48 2.42
CA TRP A 226 -25.09 -8.69 2.95
C TRP A 226 -24.51 -8.42 4.35
N SER A 227 -24.08 -9.49 5.03
CA SER A 227 -23.34 -9.39 6.30
C SER A 227 -21.87 -9.12 6.06
N ALA A 228 -21.23 -8.39 6.97
CA ALA A 228 -19.81 -8.07 6.87
C ALA A 228 -18.94 -9.34 6.91
N SER A 229 -17.90 -9.36 6.08
CA SER A 229 -16.85 -10.37 6.11
C SER A 229 -15.78 -10.01 7.15
N SER A 230 -15.02 -11.01 7.58
CA SER A 230 -13.82 -10.84 8.40
C SER A 230 -12.57 -11.26 7.63
N ASP A 231 -11.44 -10.71 8.03
CA ASP A 231 -10.12 -11.00 7.46
C ASP A 231 -9.05 -10.81 8.55
N ASN A 232 -7.87 -11.42 8.37
CA ASN A 232 -6.75 -11.31 9.31
C ASN A 232 -6.13 -9.90 9.36
N VAL A 233 -6.24 -9.11 8.29
CA VAL A 233 -5.77 -7.71 8.24
C VAL A 233 -6.96 -6.75 8.14
N GLY A 234 -7.91 -7.04 7.27
CA GLY A 234 -9.15 -6.27 7.16
C GLY A 234 -9.75 -6.24 5.76
N VAL A 235 -11.07 -6.11 5.70
CA VAL A 235 -11.83 -6.04 4.46
C VAL A 235 -11.84 -4.61 3.93
N ALA A 236 -11.31 -4.39 2.71
CA ALA A 236 -11.27 -3.09 2.06
C ALA A 236 -12.58 -2.74 1.34
N GLY A 237 -13.33 -3.75 0.88
CA GLY A 237 -14.59 -3.53 0.21
C GLY A 237 -15.26 -4.79 -0.31
N TYR A 238 -16.28 -4.59 -1.15
CA TYR A 238 -17.05 -5.67 -1.76
C TYR A 238 -17.27 -5.43 -3.25
N ARG A 239 -17.38 -6.50 -4.01
CA ARG A 239 -17.69 -6.50 -5.45
C ARG A 239 -18.94 -7.33 -5.70
N VAL A 240 -19.88 -6.78 -6.45
CA VAL A 240 -21.14 -7.44 -6.82
C VAL A 240 -21.06 -7.89 -8.27
N PHE A 241 -21.38 -9.16 -8.52
CA PHE A 241 -21.28 -9.81 -9.83
C PHE A 241 -22.64 -10.33 -10.29
N ASN A 242 -22.96 -10.19 -11.57
CA ASN A 242 -24.01 -10.95 -12.26
C ASN A 242 -23.34 -11.98 -13.17
N GLY A 243 -23.40 -13.26 -12.80
CA GLY A 243 -22.52 -14.28 -13.39
C GLY A 243 -21.04 -13.95 -13.12
N SER A 244 -20.25 -13.83 -14.19
CA SER A 244 -18.83 -13.44 -14.10
C SER A 244 -18.60 -11.92 -14.23
N THR A 245 -19.61 -11.15 -14.64
CA THR A 245 -19.48 -9.70 -14.86
C THR A 245 -19.67 -8.94 -13.56
N GLN A 246 -18.67 -8.15 -13.18
CA GLN A 246 -18.80 -7.21 -12.06
C GLN A 246 -19.73 -6.06 -12.47
N ILE A 247 -20.79 -5.84 -11.69
CA ILE A 247 -21.81 -4.80 -11.94
C ILE A 247 -21.83 -3.71 -10.87
N GLY A 248 -20.97 -3.81 -9.85
CA GLY A 248 -20.85 -2.80 -8.81
C GLY A 248 -19.81 -3.13 -7.74
N SER A 249 -19.48 -2.15 -6.91
CA SER A 249 -18.57 -2.31 -5.77
C SER A 249 -18.83 -1.29 -4.67
N THR A 250 -18.36 -1.58 -3.45
CA THR A 250 -18.40 -0.68 -2.30
C THR A 250 -17.04 -0.60 -1.61
N THR A 251 -16.80 0.49 -0.87
CA THR A 251 -15.62 0.67 0.00
C THR A 251 -16.05 0.51 1.46
N GLY A 252 -16.27 -0.73 1.88
CA GLY A 252 -16.63 -1.11 3.24
C GLY A 252 -18.14 -1.16 3.56
N ALA A 253 -18.99 -0.48 2.78
CA ALA A 253 -20.45 -0.59 2.95
C ALA A 253 -20.94 -1.99 2.59
N THR A 254 -21.86 -2.54 3.39
CA THR A 254 -22.44 -3.88 3.21
C THR A 254 -23.77 -3.86 2.45
N SER A 255 -24.01 -2.78 1.69
CA SER A 255 -25.15 -2.65 0.79
C SER A 255 -24.78 -1.80 -0.41
N LEU A 256 -25.36 -2.11 -1.57
CA LEU A 256 -25.19 -1.38 -2.81
C LEU A 256 -26.52 -1.27 -3.56
N ASN A 257 -26.88 -0.07 -4.00
CA ASN A 257 -27.95 0.14 -4.96
C ASN A 257 -27.41 -0.03 -6.39
N LEU A 258 -27.81 -1.12 -7.05
CA LEU A 258 -27.50 -1.38 -8.45
C LEU A 258 -28.40 -0.52 -9.32
N THR A 259 -27.83 0.17 -10.31
CA THR A 259 -28.56 1.05 -11.25
C THR A 259 -28.22 0.68 -12.69
N GLY A 260 -29.07 1.09 -13.64
CA GLY A 260 -28.86 0.82 -15.07
C GLY A 260 -29.20 -0.62 -15.47
N LEU A 261 -30.02 -1.30 -14.68
CA LEU A 261 -30.52 -2.64 -15.02
C LEU A 261 -31.56 -2.55 -16.14
N ALA A 262 -31.64 -3.59 -16.96
CA ALA A 262 -32.68 -3.73 -17.97
C ALA A 262 -34.01 -4.07 -17.27
N PRO A 263 -35.13 -3.48 -17.70
CA PRO A 263 -36.44 -3.85 -17.16
C PRO A 263 -36.89 -5.26 -17.54
N ASN A 264 -37.80 -5.83 -16.75
CA ASN A 264 -38.34 -7.18 -16.92
C ASN A 264 -37.25 -8.26 -17.12
N THR A 265 -36.12 -8.10 -16.47
CA THR A 265 -34.94 -8.94 -16.67
C THR A 265 -34.59 -9.63 -15.37
N ALA A 266 -34.42 -10.95 -15.44
CA ALA A 266 -33.97 -11.75 -14.31
C ALA A 266 -32.45 -11.56 -14.12
N TYR A 267 -32.06 -11.25 -12.89
CA TYR A 267 -30.68 -11.13 -12.45
C TYR A 267 -30.39 -12.19 -11.39
N THR A 268 -29.19 -12.76 -11.42
CA THR A 268 -28.68 -13.61 -10.35
C THR A 268 -27.32 -13.09 -9.94
N VAL A 269 -27.26 -12.48 -8.75
CA VAL A 269 -26.08 -11.78 -8.27
C VAL A 269 -25.39 -12.50 -7.13
N THR A 270 -24.08 -12.32 -7.04
CA THR A 270 -23.25 -12.77 -5.91
C THR A 270 -22.35 -11.63 -5.46
N VAL A 271 -21.91 -11.68 -4.20
CA VAL A 271 -21.02 -10.68 -3.60
C VAL A 271 -19.72 -11.36 -3.17
N LYS A 272 -18.59 -10.71 -3.43
CA LYS A 272 -17.28 -11.12 -2.92
C LYS A 272 -16.64 -9.98 -2.13
N ALA A 273 -16.02 -10.31 -1.01
CA ALA A 273 -15.20 -9.39 -0.25
C ALA A 273 -13.79 -9.29 -0.86
N VAL A 274 -13.18 -8.12 -0.71
CA VAL A 274 -11.80 -7.85 -1.13
C VAL A 274 -11.06 -7.12 -0.01
N ASP A 275 -9.81 -7.49 0.21
CA ASP A 275 -8.91 -6.78 1.13
C ASP A 275 -8.04 -5.74 0.41
N ALA A 276 -7.16 -5.10 1.16
CA ALA A 276 -6.22 -4.10 0.65
C ALA A 276 -4.99 -4.70 -0.07
N ALA A 277 -4.77 -6.01 0.04
CA ALA A 277 -3.72 -6.73 -0.68
C ALA A 277 -4.20 -7.29 -2.04
N GLY A 278 -5.50 -7.26 -2.28
CA GLY A 278 -6.14 -7.71 -3.52
C GLY A 278 -6.65 -9.14 -3.48
N ASN A 279 -6.62 -9.82 -2.32
CA ASN A 279 -7.23 -11.16 -2.24
C ASN A 279 -8.75 -11.03 -2.32
N VAL A 280 -9.38 -12.03 -2.92
CA VAL A 280 -10.81 -12.06 -3.18
C VAL A 280 -11.41 -13.28 -2.51
N SER A 281 -12.46 -13.09 -1.72
CA SER A 281 -13.15 -14.17 -1.04
C SER A 281 -13.86 -15.14 -2.01
N GLY A 282 -14.33 -16.26 -1.47
CA GLY A 282 -15.43 -17.01 -2.07
C GLY A 282 -16.68 -16.14 -2.27
N ALA A 283 -17.58 -16.55 -3.16
CA ALA A 283 -18.84 -15.87 -3.38
C ALA A 283 -19.82 -16.08 -2.21
N SER A 284 -20.68 -15.09 -1.97
CA SER A 284 -21.87 -15.25 -1.13
C SER A 284 -22.85 -16.28 -1.70
N ASN A 285 -23.94 -16.54 -0.97
CA ASN A 285 -25.12 -17.14 -1.59
C ASN A 285 -25.58 -16.30 -2.80
N ALA A 286 -26.11 -16.98 -3.81
CA ALA A 286 -26.70 -16.32 -4.97
C ALA A 286 -28.04 -15.66 -4.59
N VAL A 287 -28.28 -14.47 -5.14
CA VAL A 287 -29.51 -13.70 -4.94
C VAL A 287 -30.16 -13.51 -6.30
N SER A 288 -31.35 -14.06 -6.48
CA SER A 288 -32.12 -13.91 -7.72
C SER A 288 -33.27 -12.92 -7.54
N PHE A 289 -33.42 -12.01 -8.50
CA PHE A 289 -34.54 -11.08 -8.57
C PHE A 289 -34.84 -10.74 -10.02
N THR A 290 -36.08 -10.33 -10.32
CA THR A 290 -36.48 -9.86 -11.64
C THR A 290 -36.85 -8.39 -11.53
N THR A 291 -36.18 -7.54 -12.31
CA THR A 291 -36.54 -6.12 -12.38
C THR A 291 -37.97 -5.96 -12.88
N LEU A 292 -38.63 -4.89 -12.43
CA LEU A 292 -39.99 -4.61 -12.88
C LEU A 292 -40.01 -4.27 -14.38
N ASN A 293 -41.17 -4.39 -15.04
CA ASN A 293 -41.31 -3.96 -16.43
C ASN A 293 -40.90 -2.49 -16.62
N GLY A 294 -40.33 -2.17 -17.79
CA GLY A 294 -39.88 -0.81 -18.15
C GLY A 294 -41.05 0.16 -18.30
N SER A 295 -42.23 -0.40 -18.39
CA SER A 295 -43.53 0.16 -18.08
C SER A 295 -43.96 -0.30 -16.68
N SER A 296 -43.44 0.33 -15.64
CA SER A 296 -44.12 0.28 -14.35
C SER A 296 -45.45 1.05 -14.48
N PRO A 297 -46.53 0.67 -13.77
CA PRO A 297 -47.69 1.53 -13.59
C PRO A 297 -47.23 2.77 -12.79
N GLY A 298 -46.73 3.77 -13.51
CA GLY A 298 -46.07 4.95 -12.95
C GLY A 298 -44.83 5.36 -13.74
N GLY A 299 -45.01 5.81 -14.99
CA GLY A 299 -43.90 6.29 -15.82
C GLY A 299 -43.36 7.62 -15.30
N ASN A 300 -42.04 7.81 -15.31
CA ASN A 300 -41.43 9.09 -14.97
C ASN A 300 -41.64 10.05 -16.14
N TYR A 301 -42.68 10.88 -16.07
CA TYR A 301 -42.98 11.88 -17.09
C TYR A 301 -42.14 13.15 -16.87
N PRO A 302 -41.88 13.97 -17.91
CA PRO A 302 -41.18 15.25 -17.72
C PRO A 302 -41.86 16.10 -16.65
N ALA A 303 -41.07 16.82 -15.85
CA ALA A 303 -41.62 17.73 -14.85
C ALA A 303 -42.52 18.79 -15.52
N TRP A 304 -43.69 19.05 -14.94
CA TRP A 304 -44.57 20.11 -15.44
C TRP A 304 -43.88 21.48 -15.38
N SER A 305 -44.08 22.27 -16.42
CA SER A 305 -43.59 23.64 -16.56
C SER A 305 -44.75 24.58 -16.87
N SER A 306 -44.80 25.72 -16.17
CA SER A 306 -45.83 26.75 -16.39
C SER A 306 -45.71 27.44 -17.75
N THR A 307 -44.55 27.38 -18.41
CA THR A 307 -44.31 28.03 -19.71
C THR A 307 -44.46 27.07 -20.88
N ALA A 308 -44.51 25.76 -20.65
CA ALA A 308 -44.66 24.76 -21.69
C ALA A 308 -46.12 24.62 -22.15
N VAL A 309 -46.30 24.37 -23.44
CA VAL A 309 -47.59 24.05 -24.05
C VAL A 309 -47.77 22.54 -24.07
N TYR A 310 -48.93 22.07 -23.63
CA TYR A 310 -49.31 20.66 -23.64
C TYR A 310 -50.57 20.46 -24.48
N VAL A 311 -50.61 19.36 -25.24
CA VAL A 311 -51.79 18.94 -26.01
C VAL A 311 -52.44 17.72 -25.35
N GLY A 312 -53.69 17.39 -25.74
CA GLY A 312 -54.37 16.20 -25.24
C GLY A 312 -53.50 14.93 -25.34
N GLY A 313 -53.38 14.19 -24.24
CA GLY A 313 -52.52 13.01 -24.12
C GLY A 313 -51.09 13.28 -23.64
N SER A 314 -50.67 14.55 -23.51
CA SER A 314 -49.35 14.91 -22.95
C SER A 314 -49.26 14.51 -21.48
N LYS A 315 -48.12 13.94 -21.06
CA LYS A 315 -47.95 13.44 -19.69
C LYS A 315 -46.81 14.15 -18.97
N VAL A 316 -47.02 14.47 -17.70
CA VAL A 316 -46.06 15.22 -16.86
C VAL A 316 -46.07 14.73 -15.41
N THR A 317 -44.99 14.99 -14.71
CA THR A 317 -44.89 14.78 -13.25
C THR A 317 -44.99 16.14 -12.54
N HIS A 318 -45.86 16.25 -11.54
CA HIS A 318 -45.94 17.44 -10.66
C HIS A 318 -46.14 16.99 -9.22
N ASN A 319 -45.25 17.44 -8.31
CA ASN A 319 -45.24 17.04 -6.89
C ASN A 319 -45.23 15.51 -6.67
N GLY A 320 -44.52 14.78 -7.53
CA GLY A 320 -44.41 13.31 -7.45
C GLY A 320 -45.64 12.54 -7.94
N VAL A 321 -46.66 13.24 -8.46
CA VAL A 321 -47.87 12.63 -9.06
C VAL A 321 -47.82 12.84 -10.58
N ASN A 322 -48.28 11.84 -11.31
CA ASN A 322 -48.32 11.87 -12.76
C ASN A 322 -49.68 12.29 -13.29
N TYR A 323 -49.67 13.14 -14.31
CA TYR A 323 -50.85 13.70 -14.93
C TYR A 323 -50.82 13.58 -16.45
N GLU A 324 -51.99 13.43 -17.04
CA GLU A 324 -52.23 13.50 -18.49
C GLU A 324 -53.13 14.70 -18.81
N ALA A 325 -52.73 15.53 -19.78
CA ALA A 325 -53.56 16.63 -20.25
C ALA A 325 -54.77 16.09 -21.02
N LYS A 326 -55.98 16.52 -20.67
CA LYS A 326 -57.21 16.11 -21.37
C LYS A 326 -57.36 16.82 -22.73
N TRP A 327 -56.81 18.02 -22.85
CA TRP A 327 -56.81 18.87 -24.06
C TRP A 327 -55.67 19.90 -23.97
N TRP A 328 -55.64 20.87 -24.90
CA TRP A 328 -54.60 21.90 -24.96
C TRP A 328 -54.54 22.76 -23.68
N THR A 329 -53.34 23.02 -23.15
CA THR A 329 -53.12 23.80 -21.92
C THR A 329 -51.72 24.41 -21.85
N GLN A 330 -51.60 25.57 -21.21
CA GLN A 330 -50.33 26.24 -20.88
C GLN A 330 -50.52 27.02 -19.58
N GLY A 331 -49.65 26.80 -18.60
CA GLY A 331 -49.67 27.52 -17.32
C GLY A 331 -50.66 26.99 -16.27
N GLN A 332 -51.64 26.15 -16.62
CA GLN A 332 -52.51 25.51 -15.62
C GLN A 332 -51.78 24.40 -14.86
N THR A 333 -51.66 24.53 -13.54
CA THR A 333 -50.97 23.58 -12.67
C THR A 333 -51.72 22.25 -12.53
N PRO A 334 -51.04 21.10 -12.66
CA PRO A 334 -51.66 19.79 -12.45
C PRO A 334 -52.08 19.58 -10.99
N SER A 335 -53.31 19.08 -10.79
CA SER A 335 -53.84 18.69 -9.48
C SER A 335 -54.98 17.68 -9.63
N ALA A 336 -55.30 16.96 -8.55
CA ALA A 336 -56.38 15.96 -8.55
C ALA A 336 -57.78 16.56 -8.82
N THR A 337 -57.95 17.85 -8.57
CA THR A 337 -59.21 18.59 -8.81
C THR A 337 -59.15 19.42 -10.09
N SER A 338 -58.14 19.23 -10.94
CA SER A 338 -58.01 19.99 -12.18
C SER A 338 -59.01 19.53 -13.24
N ASP A 339 -59.69 20.47 -13.88
CA ASP A 339 -60.52 20.17 -15.05
C ASP A 339 -59.67 19.77 -16.26
N VAL A 340 -58.43 20.23 -16.32
CA VAL A 340 -57.53 20.10 -17.49
C VAL A 340 -56.65 18.86 -17.41
N TRP A 341 -56.25 18.45 -16.21
CA TRP A 341 -55.33 17.34 -15.98
C TRP A 341 -56.06 16.12 -15.40
N LYS A 342 -55.67 14.92 -15.82
CA LYS A 342 -56.14 13.65 -15.27
C LYS A 342 -54.98 12.97 -14.54
N VAL A 343 -55.18 12.58 -13.28
CA VAL A 343 -54.19 11.77 -12.53
C VAL A 343 -54.08 10.39 -13.18
N ILE A 344 -52.85 9.92 -13.38
CA ILE A 344 -52.58 8.63 -14.03
C ILE A 344 -51.66 7.69 -13.22
N SER A 345 -50.99 8.19 -12.17
CA SER A 345 -50.35 7.40 -11.10
C SER A 345 -49.81 8.31 -10.01
#